data_AF-A0A1F5X1V3-F1
#
_entry.id   AF-A0A1F5X1V3-F1
#
_cell.length_a   1.000
_cell.length_b   1.000
_cell.length_c   1.000
_cell.angle_alpha   90.00
_cell.angle_beta   90.00
_cell.angle_gamma   90.00
#
_symmetry.space_group_name_H-M   'P 1'
#
loop_
_entity.id
_entity.type
_entity.pdbx_description
1 polymer ?
#
loop_
_entity_poly.entity_id
_entity_poly.type
_entity_poly.pdbx_seq_one_letter_code
_entity_poly.pdbx_strand_id
1 'polypeptide(L)'
;MVSLKIGKGKKRLSKLFSAFTRAESAFELTSERLRVLRLLRRLRAKWLLGKARRLFEKYLEANAEITPLVLNIGARIYFHSSDYISAIKYAKQILERDIGPDQRALALAILAECHEMIGNAKRPEDAFKLIFGDLYHKLEPINQIRVLRSRAGFEGRRRNLEKAQKDIARARKIATERKFVEELLKLKALEIALFVKQ
;
A
#
# COMPACT_ATOMS: atom_id res chain seq x y z
N MET A 1 18.05 24.04 -19.30
CA MET A 1 18.19 22.66 -19.84
C MET A 1 17.34 21.64 -19.06
N VAL A 2 16.01 21.87 -18.92
CA VAL A 2 15.11 21.09 -18.03
C VAL A 2 13.93 20.42 -18.78
N SER A 3 13.92 20.37 -20.12
CA SER A 3 12.80 19.77 -20.87
C SER A 3 12.94 18.25 -21.11
N LEU A 4 14.14 17.67 -20.97
CA LEU A 4 14.42 16.26 -21.33
C LEU A 4 13.92 15.21 -20.30
N LYS A 5 13.63 15.59 -19.05
CA LYS A 5 13.14 14.64 -18.02
C LYS A 5 11.62 14.41 -18.06
N ILE A 6 10.85 15.37 -18.56
CA ILE A 6 9.38 15.29 -18.65
C ILE A 6 8.96 14.34 -19.79
N GLY A 7 9.69 14.35 -20.91
CA GLY A 7 9.42 13.48 -22.06
C GLY A 7 9.60 11.97 -21.78
N LYS A 8 10.59 11.60 -20.95
CA LYS A 8 10.80 10.20 -20.55
C LYS A 8 9.68 9.68 -19.63
N GLY A 9 9.13 10.52 -18.75
CA GLY A 9 7.99 10.17 -17.91
C GLY A 9 6.70 9.94 -18.71
N LYS A 10 6.41 10.82 -19.69
CA LYS A 10 5.27 10.67 -20.61
C LYS A 10 5.39 9.42 -21.50
N LYS A 11 6.57 9.13 -22.07
CA LYS A 11 6.80 7.90 -22.85
C LYS A 11 6.69 6.62 -22.00
N ARG A 12 7.09 6.68 -20.73
CA ARG A 12 6.97 5.53 -19.81
C ARG A 12 5.51 5.30 -19.41
N LEU A 13 4.76 6.38 -19.15
CA LEU A 13 3.32 6.32 -18.93
C LEU A 13 2.57 5.84 -20.17
N SER A 14 2.93 6.29 -21.37
CA SER A 14 2.30 5.82 -22.61
C SER A 14 2.59 4.35 -22.90
N LYS A 15 3.82 3.88 -22.67
CA LYS A 15 4.18 2.45 -22.74
C LYS A 15 3.43 1.60 -21.71
N LEU A 16 3.29 2.11 -20.49
CA LEU A 16 2.48 1.47 -19.44
C LEU A 16 0.99 1.45 -19.83
N PHE A 17 0.50 2.53 -20.45
CA PHE A 17 -0.85 2.60 -21.00
C PHE A 17 -1.07 1.63 -22.16
N SER A 18 -0.10 1.45 -23.04
CA SER A 18 -0.19 0.49 -24.15
C SER A 18 -0.09 -0.95 -23.68
N ALA A 19 0.74 -1.24 -22.68
CA ALA A 19 0.75 -2.55 -22.02
C ALA A 19 -0.56 -2.81 -21.29
N PHE A 20 -1.15 -1.75 -20.70
CA PHE A 20 -2.47 -1.78 -20.07
C PHE A 20 -3.60 -2.07 -21.08
N THR A 21 -3.66 -1.41 -22.24
CA THR A 21 -4.70 -1.70 -23.26
C THR A 21 -4.55 -3.09 -23.87
N ARG A 22 -3.31 -3.56 -24.07
CA ARG A 22 -3.08 -4.94 -24.53
C ARG A 22 -3.52 -5.98 -23.51
N ALA A 23 -3.29 -5.73 -22.22
CA ALA A 23 -3.76 -6.60 -21.13
C ALA A 23 -5.29 -6.54 -20.96
N GLU A 24 -5.93 -5.44 -21.38
CA GLU A 24 -7.40 -5.28 -21.37
C GLU A 24 -8.04 -6.05 -22.54
N SER A 25 -7.35 -6.17 -23.69
CA SER A 25 -7.83 -6.88 -24.89
C SER A 25 -7.45 -8.37 -24.96
N ALA A 26 -6.37 -8.81 -24.30
CA ALA A 26 -5.92 -10.20 -24.27
C ALA A 26 -6.31 -10.84 -22.93
N PHE A 27 -7.51 -11.41 -22.86
CA PHE A 27 -8.13 -11.84 -21.62
C PHE A 27 -7.64 -13.24 -21.17
N GLU A 28 -6.38 -13.35 -20.72
CA GLU A 28 -5.86 -14.56 -20.03
C GLU A 28 -5.38 -14.25 -18.60
N LEU A 29 -5.58 -15.22 -17.69
CA LEU A 29 -5.38 -15.17 -16.24
C LEU A 29 -3.91 -15.43 -15.85
N THR A 30 -3.04 -14.41 -15.88
CA THR A 30 -1.60 -14.60 -15.63
C THR A 30 -0.98 -13.63 -14.61
N SER A 31 0.30 -13.88 -14.25
CA SER A 31 1.15 -13.01 -13.42
C SER A 31 1.22 -11.54 -13.87
N GLU A 32 0.84 -11.28 -15.12
CA GLU A 32 0.75 -9.96 -15.74
C GLU A 32 -0.42 -9.13 -15.17
N ARG A 33 -1.56 -9.75 -14.86
CA ARG A 33 -2.70 -9.09 -14.18
C ARG A 33 -2.29 -8.52 -12.83
N LEU A 34 -1.49 -9.29 -12.09
CA LEU A 34 -0.97 -8.90 -10.79
C LEU A 34 0.00 -7.71 -10.89
N ARG A 35 0.83 -7.67 -11.95
CA ARG A 35 1.70 -6.53 -12.24
C ARG A 35 0.90 -5.28 -12.58
N VAL A 36 -0.15 -5.40 -13.40
CA VAL A 36 -1.05 -4.30 -13.76
C VAL A 36 -1.78 -3.75 -12.55
N LEU A 37 -2.40 -4.60 -11.71
CA LEU A 37 -3.06 -4.17 -10.48
C LEU A 37 -2.11 -3.46 -9.53
N ARG A 38 -0.89 -4.00 -9.35
CA ARG A 38 0.16 -3.35 -8.54
C ARG A 38 0.52 -1.97 -9.09
N LEU A 39 0.61 -1.82 -10.40
CA LEU A 39 0.95 -0.56 -11.06
C LEU A 39 -0.16 0.48 -10.91
N LEU A 40 -1.40 0.12 -11.23
CA LEU A 40 -2.55 1.01 -11.11
C LEU A 40 -2.72 1.51 -9.66
N ARG A 41 -2.55 0.60 -8.69
CA ARG A 41 -2.52 0.95 -7.26
C ARG A 41 -1.37 1.90 -6.90
N ARG A 42 -0.17 1.72 -7.46
CA ARG A 42 1.00 2.59 -7.19
C ARG A 42 0.75 4.02 -7.64
N LEU A 43 0.02 4.22 -8.74
CA LEU A 43 -0.18 5.54 -9.34
C LEU A 43 -1.23 6.40 -8.61
N ARG A 44 -2.07 5.82 -7.75
CA ARG A 44 -3.00 6.51 -6.81
C ARG A 44 -3.90 7.61 -7.40
N ALA A 45 -3.97 7.78 -8.72
CA ALA A 45 -4.90 8.72 -9.35
C ALA A 45 -6.32 8.17 -9.31
N LYS A 46 -7.31 9.01 -8.97
CA LYS A 46 -8.72 8.63 -8.76
C LYS A 46 -9.28 7.77 -9.92
N TRP A 47 -9.01 8.17 -11.16
CA TRP A 47 -9.44 7.39 -12.34
C TRP A 47 -8.74 6.03 -12.47
N LEU A 48 -7.44 5.95 -12.16
CA LEU A 48 -6.69 4.69 -12.19
C LEU A 48 -7.12 3.73 -11.07
N LEU A 49 -7.54 4.26 -9.91
CA LEU A 49 -8.11 3.46 -8.83
C LEU A 49 -9.45 2.83 -9.22
N GLY A 50 -10.33 3.58 -9.89
CA GLY A 50 -11.58 3.05 -10.43
C GLY A 50 -11.38 1.95 -11.48
N LYS A 51 -10.28 2.02 -12.26
CA LYS A 51 -9.87 0.93 -13.17
C LYS A 51 -9.30 -0.27 -12.42
N ALA A 52 -8.43 -0.03 -11.43
CA ALA A 52 -7.86 -1.09 -10.61
C ALA A 52 -8.94 -1.90 -9.88
N ARG A 53 -9.96 -1.22 -9.36
CA ARG A 53 -11.12 -1.83 -8.71
C ARG A 53 -11.89 -2.74 -9.66
N ARG A 54 -12.29 -2.23 -10.83
CA ARG A 54 -13.00 -3.03 -11.85
C ARG A 54 -12.22 -4.27 -12.29
N LEU A 55 -10.91 -4.13 -12.49
CA LEU A 55 -10.05 -5.27 -12.84
C LEU A 55 -9.94 -6.29 -11.69
N PHE A 56 -9.91 -5.82 -10.45
CA PHE A 56 -9.89 -6.69 -9.28
C PHE A 56 -11.22 -7.42 -9.10
N GLU A 57 -12.35 -6.76 -9.30
CA GLU A 57 -13.69 -7.37 -9.26
C GLU A 57 -13.83 -8.47 -10.33
N LYS A 58 -13.45 -8.17 -11.59
CA LYS A 58 -13.40 -9.19 -12.66
C LYS A 58 -12.46 -10.36 -12.35
N TYR A 59 -11.36 -10.11 -11.64
CA TYR A 59 -10.45 -11.18 -11.22
C TYR A 59 -11.12 -12.11 -10.19
N LEU A 60 -11.93 -11.56 -9.28
CA LEU A 60 -12.68 -12.34 -8.30
C LEU A 60 -13.82 -13.13 -8.98
N GLU A 61 -14.56 -12.52 -9.90
CA GLU A 61 -15.65 -13.17 -10.65
C GLU A 61 -15.17 -14.35 -11.50
N ALA A 62 -13.94 -14.27 -12.02
CA ALA A 62 -13.35 -15.34 -12.82
C ALA A 62 -12.97 -16.59 -12.00
N ASN A 63 -13.30 -16.67 -10.70
CA ASN A 63 -12.90 -17.74 -9.77
C ASN A 63 -11.39 -18.04 -9.82
N ALA A 64 -10.59 -17.02 -10.09
CA ALA A 64 -9.14 -17.14 -10.13
C ALA A 64 -8.58 -17.49 -8.75
N GLU A 65 -7.43 -18.16 -8.71
CA GLU A 65 -6.76 -18.51 -7.45
C GLU A 65 -6.52 -17.26 -6.57
N ILE A 66 -7.28 -17.15 -5.49
CA ILE A 66 -7.19 -16.02 -4.57
C ILE A 66 -6.02 -16.27 -3.62
N THR A 67 -4.86 -15.70 -3.93
CA THR A 67 -3.69 -15.73 -3.03
C THR A 67 -3.75 -14.61 -1.98
N PRO A 68 -3.07 -14.75 -0.81
CA PRO A 68 -2.96 -13.67 0.18
C PRO A 68 -2.44 -12.35 -0.39
N LEU A 69 -1.56 -12.43 -1.39
CA LEU A 69 -1.01 -11.28 -2.10
C LEU A 69 -2.08 -10.55 -2.93
N VAL A 70 -2.96 -11.30 -3.61
CA VAL A 70 -4.09 -10.73 -4.36
C VAL A 70 -5.05 -10.02 -3.40
N LEU A 71 -5.40 -10.66 -2.29
CA LEU A 71 -6.23 -10.07 -1.25
C LEU A 71 -5.62 -8.78 -0.68
N ASN A 72 -4.29 -8.75 -0.46
CA ASN A 72 -3.58 -7.56 0.00
C ASN A 72 -3.69 -6.40 -1.02
N ILE A 73 -3.54 -6.72 -2.31
CA ILE A 73 -3.73 -5.74 -3.38
C ILE A 73 -5.16 -5.20 -3.37
N GLY A 74 -6.16 -6.09 -3.27
CA GLY A 74 -7.57 -5.73 -3.15
C GLY A 74 -7.82 -4.80 -1.97
N ALA A 75 -7.41 -5.21 -0.76
CA ALA A 75 -7.55 -4.42 0.46
C ALA A 75 -7.01 -2.99 0.29
N ARG A 76 -5.85 -2.85 -0.35
CA ARG A 76 -5.25 -1.53 -0.62
C ARG A 76 -5.95 -0.72 -1.73
N ILE A 77 -6.51 -1.38 -2.74
CA ILE A 77 -7.32 -0.71 -3.77
C ILE A 77 -8.57 -0.11 -3.12
N TYR A 78 -9.26 -0.88 -2.29
CA TYR A 78 -10.44 -0.44 -1.57
C TYR A 78 -10.12 0.66 -0.55
N PHE A 79 -9.03 0.52 0.22
CA PHE A 79 -8.55 1.56 1.12
C PHE A 79 -8.31 2.89 0.40
N HIS A 80 -7.58 2.86 -0.72
CA HIS A 80 -7.32 4.07 -1.51
C HIS A 80 -8.56 4.63 -2.23
N SER A 81 -9.61 3.83 -2.35
CA SER A 81 -10.92 4.26 -2.87
C SER A 81 -11.84 4.76 -1.75
N SER A 82 -11.36 4.85 -0.51
CA SER A 82 -12.13 5.21 0.70
C SER A 82 -13.24 4.22 1.05
N ASP A 83 -13.23 3.01 0.48
CA ASP A 83 -14.12 1.93 0.86
C ASP A 83 -13.42 1.07 1.92
N TYR A 84 -13.45 1.58 3.16
CA TYR A 84 -12.75 0.97 4.29
C TYR A 84 -13.39 -0.34 4.74
N ILE A 85 -14.70 -0.53 4.52
CA ILE A 85 -15.41 -1.76 4.88
C ILE A 85 -14.92 -2.92 4.00
N SER A 86 -14.87 -2.72 2.68
CA SER A 86 -14.32 -3.73 1.76
C SER A 86 -12.85 -3.98 2.05
N ALA A 87 -12.06 -2.94 2.35
CA ALA A 87 -10.66 -3.09 2.72
C ALA A 87 -10.46 -3.96 3.97
N ILE A 88 -11.29 -3.74 5.01
CA ILE A 88 -11.30 -4.55 6.24
C ILE A 88 -11.66 -6.00 5.93
N LYS A 89 -12.70 -6.24 5.11
CA LYS A 89 -13.11 -7.59 4.69
C LYS A 89 -11.92 -8.36 4.11
N TYR A 90 -11.23 -7.79 3.12
CA TYR A 90 -10.10 -8.48 2.50
C TYR A 90 -8.90 -8.63 3.44
N ALA A 91 -8.63 -7.65 4.31
CA ALA A 91 -7.56 -7.77 5.29
C ALA A 91 -7.81 -8.88 6.32
N LYS A 92 -9.07 -9.09 6.74
CA LYS A 92 -9.45 -10.22 7.60
C LYS A 92 -9.27 -11.57 6.91
N GLN A 93 -9.69 -11.69 5.65
CA GLN A 93 -9.50 -12.92 4.86
C GLN A 93 -8.03 -13.31 4.70
N ILE A 94 -7.10 -12.33 4.71
CA ILE A 94 -5.66 -12.63 4.72
C ILE A 94 -5.27 -13.27 6.06
N LEU A 95 -5.74 -12.72 7.18
CA LEU A 95 -5.39 -13.18 8.53
C LEU A 95 -5.98 -14.54 8.90
N GLU A 96 -7.03 -14.98 8.20
CA GLU A 96 -7.63 -16.32 8.34
C GLU A 96 -6.81 -17.43 7.67
N ARG A 97 -5.76 -17.08 6.91
CA ARG A 97 -4.93 -18.04 6.18
C ARG A 97 -3.60 -18.28 6.89
N ASP A 98 -3.00 -19.45 6.65
CA ASP A 98 -1.61 -19.69 7.01
C ASP A 98 -0.69 -18.89 6.07
N ILE A 99 -0.02 -17.88 6.61
CA ILE A 99 0.72 -16.87 5.84
C ILE A 99 1.99 -16.45 6.56
N GLY A 100 2.99 -16.09 5.75
CA GLY A 100 4.24 -15.53 6.26
C GLY A 100 4.08 -14.16 6.97
N PRO A 101 5.08 -13.77 7.78
CA PRO A 101 5.03 -12.59 8.64
C PRO A 101 4.79 -11.29 7.87
N ASP A 102 5.30 -11.18 6.64
CA ASP A 102 5.09 -10.03 5.75
C ASP A 102 3.62 -9.79 5.43
N GLN A 103 2.91 -10.82 4.96
CA GLN A 103 1.50 -10.66 4.59
C GLN A 103 0.65 -10.37 5.83
N ARG A 104 0.98 -11.02 6.96
CA ARG A 104 0.29 -10.81 8.23
C ARG A 104 0.46 -9.37 8.72
N ALA A 105 1.68 -8.84 8.73
CA ALA A 105 1.95 -7.48 9.18
C ALA A 105 1.33 -6.42 8.26
N LEU A 106 1.35 -6.64 6.93
CA LEU A 106 0.70 -5.73 5.99
C LEU A 106 -0.83 -5.74 6.14
N ALA A 107 -1.45 -6.90 6.37
CA ALA A 107 -2.89 -6.99 6.62
C ALA A 107 -3.28 -6.28 7.92
N LEU A 108 -2.52 -6.48 9.00
CA LEU A 108 -2.70 -5.76 10.27
C LEU A 108 -2.54 -4.25 10.11
N ALA A 109 -1.55 -3.79 9.33
CA ALA A 109 -1.35 -2.37 9.06
C ALA A 109 -2.53 -1.76 8.28
N ILE A 110 -3.08 -2.49 7.30
CA ILE A 110 -4.28 -2.06 6.57
C ILE A 110 -5.49 -2.01 7.51
N LEU A 111 -5.67 -3.00 8.39
CA LEU A 111 -6.75 -2.96 9.39
C LEU A 111 -6.62 -1.76 10.32
N ALA A 112 -5.41 -1.45 10.77
CA ALA A 112 -5.13 -0.28 11.60
C ALA A 112 -5.52 1.01 10.85
N GLU A 113 -5.03 1.19 9.62
CA GLU A 113 -5.36 2.36 8.80
C GLU A 113 -6.88 2.46 8.57
N CYS A 114 -7.56 1.37 8.22
CA CYS A 114 -9.00 1.38 7.96
C CYS A 114 -9.80 1.71 9.24
N HIS A 115 -9.46 1.08 10.36
CA HIS A 115 -10.16 1.31 11.62
C HIS A 115 -10.01 2.72 12.13
N GLU A 116 -8.84 3.32 11.94
CA GLU A 116 -8.64 4.72 12.24
C GLU A 116 -9.49 5.63 11.35
N MET A 117 -9.54 5.38 10.03
CA MET A 117 -10.33 6.20 9.11
C MET A 117 -11.84 6.15 9.40
N ILE A 118 -12.34 5.09 10.06
CA ILE A 118 -13.73 4.99 10.52
C ILE A 118 -13.92 5.39 12.00
N GLY A 119 -12.91 6.01 12.63
CA GLY A 119 -13.01 6.55 13.99
C GLY A 119 -12.80 5.55 15.13
N ASN A 120 -12.35 4.32 14.86
CA ASN A 120 -12.06 3.32 15.88
C ASN A 120 -10.56 3.35 16.24
N ALA A 121 -10.21 4.10 17.29
CA ALA A 121 -8.81 4.32 17.68
C ALA A 121 -8.14 3.14 18.43
N LYS A 122 -8.91 2.24 19.06
CA LYS A 122 -8.37 1.11 19.85
C LYS A 122 -7.79 0.00 18.97
N ARG A 123 -8.50 -0.37 17.90
CA ARG A 123 -8.06 -1.44 16.98
C ARG A 123 -6.72 -1.17 16.27
N PRO A 124 -6.40 0.06 15.84
CA PRO A 124 -5.09 0.41 15.32
C PRO A 124 -3.95 0.19 16.32
N GLU A 125 -4.12 0.55 17.59
CA GLU A 125 -3.09 0.34 18.62
C GLU A 125 -2.80 -1.15 18.81
N ASP A 126 -3.84 -1.97 18.93
CA ASP A 126 -3.72 -3.42 19.11
C ASP A 126 -2.99 -4.05 17.90
N ALA A 127 -3.35 -3.63 16.68
CA ALA A 127 -2.68 -4.08 15.46
C ALA A 127 -1.19 -3.69 15.45
N PHE A 128 -0.83 -2.45 15.82
CA PHE A 128 0.57 -2.05 15.88
C PHE A 128 1.35 -2.73 17.01
N LYS A 129 0.73 -2.99 18.17
CA LYS A 129 1.36 -3.79 19.23
C LYS A 129 1.75 -5.17 18.71
N LEU A 130 0.85 -5.85 18.01
CA LEU A 130 1.12 -7.16 17.41
C LEU A 130 2.24 -7.11 16.36
N ILE A 131 2.21 -6.10 15.47
CA ILE A 131 3.25 -5.95 14.44
C ILE A 131 4.62 -5.74 15.08
N PHE A 132 4.73 -4.78 16.00
CA PHE A 132 6.01 -4.35 16.55
C PHE A 132 6.53 -5.20 17.72
N GLY A 133 5.68 -6.05 18.31
CA GLY A 133 6.10 -7.08 19.27
C GLY A 133 6.78 -8.26 18.58
N ASP A 134 6.07 -8.92 17.65
CA ASP A 134 6.48 -10.27 17.22
C ASP A 134 6.87 -10.37 15.74
N LEU A 135 6.30 -9.50 14.89
CA LEU A 135 6.41 -9.66 13.44
C LEU A 135 7.52 -8.79 12.84
N TYR A 136 7.73 -7.58 13.37
CA TYR A 136 8.52 -6.52 12.73
C TYR A 136 9.93 -6.94 12.33
N HIS A 137 10.62 -7.69 13.21
CA HIS A 137 11.99 -8.13 12.98
C HIS A 137 12.11 -9.24 11.92
N LYS A 138 10.99 -9.90 11.59
CA LYS A 138 10.89 -10.98 10.59
C LYS A 138 10.47 -10.44 9.21
N LEU A 139 10.19 -9.14 9.10
CA LEU A 139 9.72 -8.54 7.86
C LEU A 139 10.87 -8.23 6.92
N GLU A 140 10.61 -8.38 5.63
CA GLU A 140 11.49 -7.85 4.60
C GLU A 140 11.66 -6.33 4.77
N PRO A 141 12.86 -5.76 4.49
CA PRO A 141 13.13 -4.33 4.71
C PRO A 141 12.10 -3.39 4.08
N ILE A 142 11.57 -3.76 2.90
CA ILE A 142 10.53 -2.99 2.22
C ILE A 142 9.22 -2.96 3.01
N ASN A 143 8.88 -4.04 3.73
CA ASN A 143 7.66 -4.13 4.52
C ASN A 143 7.84 -3.52 5.91
N GLN A 144 9.05 -3.57 6.48
CA GLN A 144 9.42 -2.76 7.65
C GLN A 144 9.15 -1.26 7.42
N ILE A 145 9.60 -0.73 6.28
CA ILE A 145 9.34 0.66 5.90
C ILE A 145 7.84 0.96 5.79
N ARG A 146 7.06 0.04 5.21
CA ARG A 146 5.62 0.23 5.02
C ARG A 146 4.87 0.27 6.33
N VAL A 147 5.17 -0.63 7.27
CA VAL A 147 4.50 -0.65 8.58
C VAL A 147 4.93 0.53 9.45
N LEU A 148 6.20 0.96 9.40
CA LEU A 148 6.65 2.19 10.06
C LEU A 148 5.93 3.42 9.51
N ARG A 149 5.80 3.55 8.18
CA ARG A 149 5.06 4.66 7.58
C ARG A 149 3.59 4.66 8.00
N SER A 150 2.99 3.47 8.06
CA SER A 150 1.60 3.29 8.50
C SER A 150 1.42 3.80 9.93
N ARG A 151 2.27 3.34 10.85
CA ARG A 151 2.25 3.79 12.25
C ARG A 151 2.54 5.28 12.39
N ALA A 152 3.51 5.82 11.65
CA ALA A 152 3.80 7.25 11.66
C ALA A 152 2.58 8.11 11.26
N GLY A 153 1.80 7.65 10.27
CA GLY A 153 0.56 8.31 9.89
C GLY A 153 -0.50 8.30 10.99
N PHE A 154 -0.64 7.16 11.68
CA PHE A 154 -1.54 7.00 12.82
C PHE A 154 -1.14 7.90 14.01
N GLU A 155 0.12 7.83 14.42
CA GLU A 155 0.65 8.65 15.53
C GLU A 155 0.56 10.15 15.22
N GLY A 156 0.84 10.54 13.97
CA GLY A 156 0.73 11.92 13.52
C GLY A 156 -0.69 12.49 13.62
N ARG A 157 -1.70 11.71 13.22
CA ARG A 157 -3.12 12.13 13.36
C ARG A 157 -3.56 12.27 14.81
N ARG A 158 -2.92 11.54 15.73
CA ARG A 158 -3.12 11.65 17.19
C ARG A 158 -2.25 12.71 17.86
N ARG A 159 -1.56 13.55 17.08
CA ARG A 159 -0.62 14.57 17.57
C ARG A 159 0.57 14.00 18.37
N ASN A 160 0.85 12.70 18.23
CA ASN A 160 2.07 12.09 18.77
C ASN A 160 3.22 12.26 17.77
N LEU A 161 3.62 13.52 17.58
CA LEU A 161 4.57 13.94 16.56
C LEU A 161 5.97 13.37 16.79
N GLU A 162 6.38 13.24 18.05
CA GLU A 162 7.67 12.65 18.42
C GLU A 162 7.79 11.20 17.93
N LYS A 163 6.77 10.38 18.21
CA LYS A 163 6.76 8.98 17.79
C LYS A 163 6.64 8.84 16.27
N ALA A 164 5.83 9.68 15.64
CA ALA A 164 5.73 9.72 14.18
C ALA A 164 7.08 10.07 13.53
N GLN A 165 7.83 11.02 14.10
CA GLN A 165 9.14 11.42 13.60
C GLN A 165 10.18 10.31 13.79
N LYS A 166 10.20 9.62 14.93
CA LYS A 166 11.06 8.44 15.17
C LYS A 166 10.80 7.34 14.14
N ASP A 167 9.54 7.06 13.83
CA ASP A 167 9.18 6.05 12.82
C ASP A 167 9.61 6.45 11.41
N ILE A 168 9.41 7.71 11.03
CA ILE A 168 9.85 8.24 9.74
C ILE A 168 11.38 8.19 9.62
N ALA A 169 12.11 8.54 10.68
CA ALA A 169 13.57 8.48 10.70
C ALA A 169 14.08 7.05 10.54
N ARG A 170 13.50 6.09 11.27
CA ARG A 170 13.84 4.66 11.14
C ARG A 170 13.54 4.13 9.73
N ALA A 171 12.37 4.47 9.19
CA ALA A 171 11.99 4.06 7.84
C ALA A 171 12.92 4.66 6.77
N ARG A 172 13.33 5.92 6.96
CA ARG A 172 14.26 6.61 6.05
C ARG A 172 15.63 5.96 6.06
N LYS A 173 16.16 5.60 7.24
CA LYS A 173 17.45 4.89 7.36
C LYS A 173 17.45 3.60 6.52
N ILE A 174 16.44 2.74 6.72
CA ILE A 174 16.29 1.49 5.96
C ILE A 174 16.16 1.76 4.46
N ALA A 175 15.34 2.75 4.08
CA ALA A 175 15.11 3.10 2.68
C ALA A 175 16.37 3.63 1.97
N THR A 176 17.20 4.41 2.67
CA THR A 176 18.47 4.92 2.15
C THR A 176 19.48 3.79 1.98
N GLU A 177 19.69 2.97 3.01
CA GLU A 177 20.64 1.83 2.99
C GLU A 177 20.30 0.84 1.87
N ARG A 178 19.00 0.57 1.67
CA ARG A 178 18.51 -0.37 0.65
C ARG A 178 18.20 0.30 -0.70
N LYS A 179 18.45 1.60 -0.85
CA LYS A 179 18.22 2.38 -2.09
C LYS A 179 16.78 2.34 -2.61
N PHE A 180 15.79 2.31 -1.71
CA PHE A 180 14.37 2.34 -2.07
C PHE A 180 13.86 3.76 -2.35
N VAL A 181 14.20 4.30 -3.52
CA VAL A 181 13.86 5.67 -3.96
C VAL A 181 12.36 5.97 -3.87
N GLU A 182 11.49 5.04 -4.29
CA GLU A 182 10.04 5.24 -4.25
C GLU A 182 9.51 5.39 -2.82
N GLU A 183 10.09 4.67 -1.86
CA GLU A 183 9.68 4.79 -0.45
C GLU A 183 10.23 6.06 0.21
N LEU A 184 11.43 6.50 -0.16
CA LEU A 184 11.97 7.80 0.26
C LEU A 184 11.04 8.96 -0.14
N LEU A 185 10.54 8.95 -1.37
CA LEU A 185 9.58 9.95 -1.85
C LEU A 185 8.28 9.94 -1.03
N LYS A 186 7.77 8.75 -0.72
CA LYS A 186 6.54 8.61 0.10
C LYS A 186 6.75 9.05 1.54
N LEU A 187 7.92 8.77 2.12
CA LEU A 187 8.28 9.24 3.47
C LEU A 187 8.39 10.76 3.50
N LYS A 188 8.99 11.36 2.47
CA LYS A 188 9.07 12.82 2.38
C LYS A 188 7.69 13.47 2.25
N ALA A 189 6.81 12.90 1.43
CA ALA A 189 5.43 13.37 1.32
C ALA A 189 4.67 13.29 2.66
N LEU A 190 4.86 12.20 3.42
CA LEU A 190 4.26 12.05 4.74
C LEU A 190 4.81 13.09 5.74
N GLU A 191 6.12 13.29 5.77
CA GLU A 191 6.77 14.28 6.63
C GLU A 191 6.21 15.69 6.39
N ILE A 192 6.08 16.09 5.11
CA ILE A 192 5.47 17.38 4.75
C ILE A 192 4.02 17.46 5.25
N ALA A 193 3.24 16.40 5.05
CA ALA A 193 1.84 16.36 5.48
C ALA A 193 1.67 16.46 7.00
N LEU A 194 2.60 15.90 7.77
CA LEU A 194 2.52 15.88 9.24
C LEU A 194 3.10 17.12 9.91
N PHE A 195 4.20 17.67 9.40
CA PHE A 195 4.99 18.68 10.14
C PHE A 195 5.06 20.06 9.49
N VAL A 196 4.67 20.20 8.22
CA VAL A 196 4.78 21.48 7.48
C VAL A 196 3.42 22.15 7.31
N LYS A 197 2.32 21.41 7.50
CA LYS A 197 0.94 21.90 7.35
C LYS A 197 0.19 22.18 8.67
N GLN A 198 0.92 22.25 9.79
CA GLN A 198 0.36 22.68 11.08
C GLN A 198 0.61 24.17 11.27
#